data_AF-A0A7T5RL01-F1
#
_entry.id   AF-A0A7T5RL01-F1
#
_cell.length_a   1.000
_cell.length_b   1.000
_cell.length_c   1.000
_cell.angle_alpha   90.00
_cell.angle_beta   90.00
_cell.angle_gamma   90.00
#
_symmetry.space_group_name_H-M   'P 1'
#
loop_
_entity.id
_entity.type
_entity.pdbx_description
1 polymer ?
#
loop_
_entity_poly.entity_id
_entity_poly.type
_entity_poly.pdbx_seq_one_letter_code
_entity_poly.pdbx_strand_id
1 'polypeptide(L)'
;MFGLGVAFLYSLVMVLKSTPPLKVLKSAANFLYHWYLIVAALLTFIVSLVVLSGSAGVGTLLAGPLGGVAGLLIGSWFALFGLLVIALAYVFQILGSRLLYLSVETGPDGIYEVNSSKMFFGILSLFFGLVLLPVLS
;
A
#
# COMPACT_ATOMS: atom_id res chain seq x y z
N MET A 1 -0.19 -1.11 -9.04
CA MET A 1 -0.99 -1.93 -9.98
C MET A 1 -0.72 -3.43 -9.89
N PHE A 2 0.53 -3.88 -9.65
CA PHE A 2 0.87 -5.31 -9.59
C PHE A 2 0.06 -6.12 -8.54
N GLY A 3 -0.13 -5.60 -7.32
CA GLY A 3 -0.90 -6.28 -6.27
C GLY A 3 -2.37 -6.54 -6.61
N LEU A 4 -3.03 -5.57 -7.26
CA LEU A 4 -4.40 -5.74 -7.77
C LEU A 4 -4.47 -6.77 -8.89
N GLY A 5 -3.48 -6.80 -9.78
CA GLY A 5 -3.37 -7.79 -10.84
C GLY A 5 -3.22 -9.22 -10.30
N VAL A 6 -2.39 -9.41 -9.28
CA VAL A 6 -2.20 -10.72 -8.63
C VAL A 6 -3.46 -11.13 -7.86
N ALA A 7 -4.12 -10.21 -7.17
CA ALA A 7 -5.39 -10.49 -6.49
C ALA A 7 -6.53 -10.82 -7.47
N PHE A 8 -6.53 -10.19 -8.65
CA PHE A 8 -7.46 -10.50 -9.74
C PHE A 8 -7.18 -11.88 -10.35
N LEU A 9 -5.91 -12.23 -10.59
CA LEU A 9 -5.54 -13.58 -11.05
C LEU A 9 -5.91 -14.65 -10.03
N TYR A 10 -5.68 -14.38 -8.75
CA TYR A 10 -6.06 -15.27 -7.65
C TYR A 10 -7.58 -15.47 -7.58
N SER A 11 -8.35 -14.40 -7.73
CA SER A 11 -9.80 -14.50 -7.73
C SER A 11 -10.32 -15.27 -8.95
N LEU A 12 -9.72 -15.08 -10.12
CA LEU A 12 -10.08 -15.76 -11.36
C LEU A 12 -9.79 -17.27 -11.27
N VAL A 13 -8.64 -17.67 -10.72
CA VAL A 13 -8.28 -19.09 -10.48
C VAL A 13 -9.23 -19.76 -9.47
N MET A 14 -9.63 -19.05 -8.43
CA MET A 14 -10.54 -19.58 -7.40
C MET A 14 -11.99 -19.71 -7.89
N VAL A 15 -12.44 -18.80 -8.75
CA VAL A 15 -13.74 -18.89 -9.45
C VAL A 15 -13.77 -20.11 -10.36
N LEU A 16 -12.67 -20.39 -11.08
CA LEU A 16 -12.52 -21.59 -11.90
C LEU A 16 -12.53 -22.90 -11.09
N LYS A 17 -12.27 -22.85 -9.78
CA LYS A 17 -12.30 -24.00 -8.85
C LYS A 17 -13.64 -24.18 -8.14
N SER A 18 -14.71 -23.49 -8.58
CA SER A 18 -16.05 -23.54 -7.97
C SER A 18 -16.08 -23.14 -6.49
N THR A 19 -15.10 -22.34 -6.05
CA THR A 19 -15.04 -21.83 -4.68
C THR A 19 -16.12 -20.76 -4.50
N PRO A 20 -16.83 -20.68 -3.36
CA PRO A 20 -17.84 -19.65 -3.14
C PRO A 20 -17.24 -18.25 -3.38
N PRO A 21 -17.85 -17.41 -4.23
CA PRO A 21 -17.24 -16.15 -4.68
C PRO A 21 -16.90 -15.21 -3.50
N LEU A 22 -17.65 -15.29 -2.41
CA LEU A 22 -17.41 -14.51 -1.19
C LEU A 22 -16.17 -14.97 -0.41
N LYS A 23 -15.89 -16.27 -0.39
CA LYS A 23 -14.66 -16.84 0.20
C LYS A 23 -13.42 -16.41 -0.60
N VAL A 24 -13.57 -16.35 -1.92
CA VAL A 24 -12.53 -15.86 -2.84
C VAL A 24 -12.24 -14.39 -2.60
N LEU A 25 -13.29 -13.55 -2.52
CA LEU A 25 -13.17 -12.12 -2.24
C LEU A 25 -12.47 -11.86 -0.91
N LYS A 26 -12.87 -12.56 0.15
CA LYS A 26 -12.27 -12.43 1.48
C LYS A 26 -10.78 -12.80 1.49
N SER A 27 -10.42 -13.89 0.82
CA SER A 27 -9.03 -14.33 0.72
C SER A 27 -8.18 -13.37 -0.13
N ALA A 28 -8.71 -12.89 -1.25
CA ALA A 28 -8.05 -11.89 -2.09
C ALA A 28 -7.85 -10.54 -1.37
N ALA A 29 -8.85 -10.09 -0.59
CA ALA A 29 -8.75 -8.88 0.22
C ALA A 29 -7.68 -9.02 1.32
N ASN A 30 -7.58 -10.19 1.96
CA ASN A 30 -6.55 -10.47 2.94
C ASN A 30 -5.14 -10.50 2.33
N PHE A 31 -4.99 -11.10 1.14
CA PHE A 31 -3.72 -11.07 0.39
C PHE A 31 -3.34 -9.63 0.03
N LEU A 32 -4.28 -8.84 -0.50
CA LEU A 32 -4.06 -7.43 -0.83
C LEU A 32 -3.58 -6.62 0.38
N TYR A 33 -4.21 -6.82 1.54
CA TYR A 33 -3.81 -6.15 2.78
C TYR A 33 -2.34 -6.44 3.15
N HIS A 34 -1.94 -7.71 3.17
CA HIS A 34 -0.56 -8.10 3.48
C HIS A 34 0.41 -7.61 2.40
N TRP A 35 0.02 -7.69 1.13
CA TRP A 35 0.83 -7.20 0.02
C TRP A 35 1.10 -5.69 0.15
N TYR A 36 0.07 -4.90 0.42
CA TYR A 36 0.23 -3.45 0.59
C TYR A 36 1.09 -3.09 1.80
N LEU A 37 1.01 -3.84 2.90
CA LEU A 37 1.91 -3.64 4.04
C LEU A 37 3.38 -3.89 3.67
N ILE A 38 3.67 -4.99 2.98
CA ILE A 38 5.03 -5.33 2.55
C ILE A 38 5.56 -4.27 1.60
N VAL A 39 4.77 -3.88 0.60
CA VAL A 39 5.16 -2.88 -0.40
C VAL A 39 5.38 -1.52 0.26
N ALA A 40 4.52 -1.10 1.18
CA ALA A 40 4.68 0.16 1.90
C ALA A 40 5.98 0.18 2.71
N ALA A 41 6.29 -0.90 3.43
CA ALA A 41 7.53 -1.01 4.19
C ALA A 41 8.77 -1.00 3.29
N LEU A 42 8.75 -1.76 2.20
CA LEU A 42 9.86 -1.85 1.25
C LEU A 42 10.12 -0.51 0.56
N LEU A 43 9.08 0.16 0.06
CA LEU A 43 9.22 1.47 -0.58
C LEU A 43 9.70 2.53 0.39
N THR A 44 9.17 2.55 1.62
CA THR A 44 9.62 3.45 2.67
C THR A 44 11.14 3.28 2.88
N PHE A 45 11.59 2.04 3.04
CA PHE A 45 13.00 1.74 3.24
C PHE A 45 13.89 2.18 2.08
N ILE A 46 13.51 1.84 0.84
CA ILE A 46 14.30 2.19 -0.36
C ILE A 46 14.35 3.71 -0.56
N VAL A 47 13.22 4.39 -0.48
CA VAL A 47 13.14 5.85 -0.66
C VAL A 47 13.95 6.57 0.42
N SER A 48 13.83 6.14 1.69
CA SER A 48 14.67 6.69 2.77
C SER A 48 16.16 6.52 2.49
N LEU A 49 16.59 5.32 2.09
CA LEU A 49 18.00 5.06 1.79
C LEU A 49 18.51 5.94 0.65
N VAL A 50 17.77 6.02 -0.46
CA VAL A 50 18.18 6.78 -1.65
C VAL A 50 18.25 8.27 -1.35
N VAL A 51 17.26 8.83 -0.66
CA VAL A 51 17.24 10.26 -0.35
C VAL A 51 18.33 10.62 0.66
N LEU A 52 18.52 9.82 1.71
CA LEU A 52 19.54 10.08 2.73
C LEU A 52 20.96 9.91 2.19
N SER A 53 21.23 8.84 1.44
CA SER A 53 22.55 8.60 0.85
C SER A 53 22.87 9.60 -0.28
N GLY A 54 21.88 9.92 -1.13
CA GLY A 54 22.04 10.90 -2.20
C GLY A 54 22.32 12.30 -1.66
N SER A 55 21.55 12.75 -0.67
CA SER A 55 21.75 14.06 -0.05
C SER A 55 23.07 14.18 0.71
N ALA A 56 23.49 13.13 1.43
CA ALA A 56 24.79 13.09 2.09
C ALA A 56 25.94 13.09 1.07
N GLY A 57 25.81 12.33 -0.02
CA GLY A 57 26.80 12.27 -1.09
C GLY A 57 26.98 13.62 -1.80
N VAL A 58 25.88 14.26 -2.19
CA VAL A 58 25.88 15.60 -2.79
C VAL A 58 26.46 16.64 -1.82
N GLY A 59 26.07 16.61 -0.55
CA GLY A 59 26.63 17.49 0.46
C GLY A 59 28.14 17.30 0.64
N THR A 60 28.61 16.06 0.63
CA THR A 60 30.04 15.74 0.76
C THR A 60 30.84 16.22 -0.45
N LEU A 61 30.30 16.09 -1.67
CA LEU A 61 30.92 16.58 -2.89
C LEU A 61 31.06 18.11 -2.91
N LEU A 62 30.08 18.83 -2.37
CA LEU A 62 30.03 20.29 -2.44
C LEU A 62 30.82 21.00 -1.33
N ALA A 63 30.86 20.44 -0.11
CA ALA A 63 31.44 21.12 1.04
C ALA A 63 32.22 20.18 1.99
N GLY A 64 32.66 19.02 1.49
CA GLY A 64 33.43 18.05 2.27
C GLY A 64 32.62 17.41 3.40
N PRO A 65 33.27 16.84 4.43
CA PRO A 65 32.60 16.05 5.47
C PRO A 65 31.46 16.79 6.21
N LEU A 66 31.64 18.09 6.47
CA LEU A 66 30.61 18.92 7.11
C LEU A 66 29.42 19.20 6.18
N GLY A 67 29.69 19.34 4.87
CA GLY A 67 28.66 19.39 3.84
C GLY A 67 27.83 18.11 3.77
N GLY A 68 28.46 16.95 3.97
CA GLY A 68 27.77 15.66 4.03
C GLY A 68 26.75 15.59 5.18
N VAL A 69 27.12 16.08 6.37
CA VAL A 69 26.22 16.15 7.53
C VAL A 69 25.05 17.12 7.30
N ALA A 70 25.33 18.31 6.76
CA ALA A 70 24.29 19.28 6.43
C ALA A 70 23.35 18.75 5.32
N GLY A 71 23.90 18.08 4.32
CA GLY A 71 23.14 17.41 3.26
C GLY A 71 22.22 16.33 3.82
N LEU A 72 22.68 15.51 4.76
CA LEU A 72 21.89 14.47 5.41
C LEU A 72 20.71 15.05 6.22
N LEU A 73 20.91 16.17 6.91
CA LEU A 73 19.85 16.88 7.65
C LEU A 73 18.78 17.48 6.73
N ILE A 74 19.19 18.08 5.61
CA ILE A 74 18.24 18.63 4.63
C ILE A 74 17.51 17.48 3.91
N GLY A 75 18.24 16.44 3.50
CA GLY A 75 17.69 15.27 2.83
C GLY A 75 16.72 14.49 3.71
N SER A 76 16.95 14.40 5.01
CA SER A 76 15.99 13.78 5.94
C SER A 76 14.67 14.53 6.01
N TRP A 77 14.68 15.86 5.88
CA TRP A 77 13.44 16.66 5.81
C TRP A 77 12.64 16.37 4.54
N PHE A 78 13.30 16.31 3.39
CA PHE A 78 12.67 15.93 2.12
C PHE A 78 12.18 14.47 2.12
N ALA A 79 12.95 13.56 2.72
CA ALA A 79 12.55 12.17 2.89
C ALA A 79 11.27 12.08 3.73
N LEU A 80 11.17 12.81 4.85
CA LEU A 80 9.97 12.81 5.68
C LEU A 80 8.74 13.30 4.92
N PHE A 81 8.87 14.38 4.13
CA PHE A 81 7.76 14.89 3.32
C PHE A 81 7.34 13.91 2.23
N GLY A 82 8.30 13.36 1.47
CA GLY A 82 8.00 12.37 0.43
C GLY A 82 7.38 11.09 1.00
N LEU A 83 7.91 10.61 2.14
CA LEU A 83 7.37 9.47 2.85
C LEU A 83 5.97 9.73 3.40
N LEU A 84 5.66 10.95 3.84
CA LEU A 84 4.31 11.29 4.31
C LEU A 84 3.28 11.10 3.18
N VAL A 85 3.57 11.59 1.98
CA VAL A 85 2.62 11.50 0.85
C VAL A 85 2.50 10.06 0.34
N ILE A 86 3.63 9.34 0.27
CA ILE A 86 3.64 7.90 -0.04
C ILE A 86 2.84 7.13 1.02
N ALA A 87 3.06 7.39 2.30
CA ALA A 87 2.36 6.76 3.41
C ALA A 87 0.86 7.01 3.34
N LEU A 88 0.41 8.23 3.03
CA LEU A 88 -1.00 8.56 2.83
C LEU A 88 -1.63 7.70 1.73
N ALA A 89 -0.99 7.57 0.56
CA ALA A 89 -1.49 6.74 -0.53
C ALA A 89 -1.61 5.25 -0.10
N TYR A 90 -0.61 4.72 0.59
CA TYR A 90 -0.63 3.34 1.11
C TYR A 90 -1.64 3.14 2.25
N VAL A 91 -1.85 4.13 3.12
CA VAL A 91 -2.85 4.08 4.19
C VAL A 91 -4.25 3.87 3.59
N PHE A 92 -4.61 4.59 2.53
CA PHE A 92 -5.89 4.38 1.83
C PHE A 92 -5.98 2.97 1.20
N GLN A 93 -4.88 2.43 0.66
CA GLN A 93 -4.89 1.07 0.12
C GLN A 93 -5.03 -0.02 1.19
N ILE A 94 -4.37 0.17 2.34
CA ILE A 94 -4.45 -0.70 3.52
C ILE A 94 -5.86 -0.62 4.13
N LEU A 95 -6.42 0.59 4.27
CA LEU A 95 -7.78 0.78 4.78
C LEU A 95 -8.80 0.11 3.85
N GLY A 96 -8.69 0.35 2.54
CA GLY A 96 -9.60 -0.20 1.54
C GLY A 96 -9.60 -1.73 1.50
N SER A 97 -8.42 -2.35 1.52
CA SER A 97 -8.28 -3.82 1.57
C SER A 97 -8.80 -4.42 2.87
N ARG A 98 -8.59 -3.75 4.02
CA ARG A 98 -9.14 -4.19 5.30
C ARG A 98 -10.66 -4.06 5.35
N LEU A 99 -11.22 -2.99 4.82
CA LEU A 99 -12.68 -2.79 4.74
C LEU A 99 -13.33 -3.83 3.82
N LEU A 100 -12.68 -4.20 2.71
CA LEU A 100 -13.13 -5.30 1.84
C LEU A 100 -13.05 -6.68 2.50
N TYR A 101 -12.04 -6.90 3.35
CA TYR A 101 -11.96 -8.13 4.14
C TYR A 101 -13.10 -8.20 5.16
N LEU A 102 -13.34 -7.09 5.86
CA LEU A 102 -14.38 -6.95 6.88
C LEU A 102 -15.79 -6.81 6.31
N SER A 103 -15.94 -6.56 5.01
CA SER A 103 -17.26 -6.53 4.36
C SER A 103 -17.83 -7.92 4.16
N VAL A 104 -17.02 -8.98 4.29
CA VAL A 104 -17.47 -10.37 4.15
C VAL A 104 -17.44 -11.05 5.52
N GLU A 105 -18.61 -11.11 6.15
CA GLU A 105 -18.81 -11.73 7.45
C GLU A 105 -19.30 -13.17 7.26
N THR A 106 -18.89 -14.07 8.15
CA THR A 106 -19.37 -15.45 8.16
C THR A 106 -20.50 -15.49 9.19
N GLY A 107 -21.74 -15.67 8.72
CA GLY A 107 -22.90 -15.76 9.59
C GLY A 107 -22.89 -17.02 10.45
N PRO A 108 -23.77 -17.11 11.46
CA PRO A 108 -23.89 -18.27 12.36
C PRO A 108 -24.13 -19.59 11.59
N ASP A 109 -24.76 -19.49 10.43
CA ASP A 109 -25.14 -20.63 9.58
C ASP A 109 -24.02 -21.06 8.61
N GLY A 110 -22.83 -20.45 8.70
CA GLY A 110 -21.72 -20.69 7.77
C GLY A 110 -21.88 -20.05 6.40
N ILE A 111 -22.99 -19.33 6.17
CA ILE A 111 -23.26 -18.55 4.96
C ILE A 111 -22.49 -17.22 5.05
N TYR A 112 -21.89 -16.81 3.93
CA TYR A 112 -21.19 -15.53 3.84
C TYR A 112 -22.19 -14.40 3.58
N GLU A 113 -22.17 -13.37 4.43
CA GLU A 113 -22.97 -12.17 4.28
C GLU A 113 -22.09 -10.98 3.90
N VAL A 114 -22.65 -10.07 3.10
CA VAL A 114 -21.95 -8.89 2.62
C VAL A 114 -22.50 -7.64 3.30
N ASN A 115 -21.62 -6.92 3.99
CA ASN A 115 -21.92 -5.58 4.44
C ASN A 115 -21.65 -4.58 3.30
N SER A 116 -22.71 -4.20 2.58
CA SER A 116 -22.64 -3.31 1.41
C SER A 116 -22.00 -1.95 1.71
N SER A 117 -22.17 -1.43 2.94
CA SER A 117 -21.56 -0.17 3.37
C SER A 117 -20.04 -0.30 3.45
N LYS A 118 -19.54 -1.32 4.18
CA LYS A 118 -18.10 -1.58 4.29
C LYS A 118 -17.46 -1.88 2.93
N MET A 119 -18.18 -2.59 2.05
CA MET A 119 -17.72 -2.89 0.70
C MET A 119 -17.56 -1.62 -0.15
N PHE A 120 -18.56 -0.74 -0.13
CA PHE A 120 -18.52 0.54 -0.84
C PHE A 120 -17.37 1.43 -0.37
N PHE A 121 -17.22 1.62 0.95
CA PHE A 121 -16.11 2.40 1.50
C PHE A 121 -14.75 1.76 1.23
N GLY A 122 -14.67 0.42 1.21
CA GLY A 122 -13.45 -0.31 0.84
C GLY A 122 -13.02 -0.03 -0.61
N ILE A 123 -13.96 -0.09 -1.56
CA ILE A 123 -13.70 0.21 -2.98
C ILE A 123 -13.32 1.68 -3.15
N LEU A 124 -14.05 2.59 -2.52
CA LEU A 124 -13.78 4.03 -2.59
C LEU A 124 -12.37 4.34 -2.07
N SER A 125 -11.99 3.74 -0.94
CA SER A 125 -10.67 3.92 -0.32
C SER A 125 -9.56 3.35 -1.19
N LEU A 126 -9.75 2.18 -1.81
CA LEU A 126 -8.81 1.65 -2.79
C LEU A 126 -8.66 2.59 -4.00
N PHE A 127 -9.75 3.15 -4.51
CA PHE A 127 -9.73 4.09 -5.63
C PHE A 127 -8.94 5.35 -5.30
N PHE A 128 -9.19 5.97 -4.14
CA PHE A 128 -8.40 7.11 -3.66
C PHE A 128 -6.92 6.78 -3.51
N GLY A 129 -6.60 5.63 -2.92
CA GLY A 129 -5.21 5.16 -2.81
C GLY A 129 -4.55 4.89 -4.18
N LEU A 130 -5.33 4.58 -5.21
CA LEU A 130 -4.85 4.36 -6.59
C LEU A 130 -4.62 5.68 -7.31
N VAL A 131 -5.47 6.70 -7.09
CA VAL A 131 -5.34 8.04 -7.70
C VAL A 131 -4.20 8.83 -7.07
N LEU A 132 -3.91 8.65 -5.79
CA LEU A 132 -2.82 9.35 -5.09
C LEU A 132 -1.42 8.83 -5.49
N LEU A 133 -1.32 7.60 -5.98
CA LEU A 133 -0.04 6.97 -6.34
C LEU A 133 0.64 7.54 -7.61
N PRO A 134 -0.06 7.79 -8.73
CA PRO A 134 0.53 8.41 -9.92
C PRO A 134 0.79 9.91 -9.78
N VAL A 135 0.26 10.58 -8.75
CA VAL A 135 0.64 11.97 -8.44
C VAL A 135 2.07 12.04 -7.86
N LEU A 136 2.65 10.89 -7.49
CA LEU A 136 3.96 10.76 -6.85
C LEU A 136 5.05 10.14 -7.74
N SER A 137 4.73 9.73 -8.97
CA SER A 137 5.64 9.08 -9.92
C SER A 137 6.13 10.01 -11.01
#